data_AF-A0A101HRP7-F1
#
_entry.id   AF-A0A101HRP7-F1
#
_cell.length_a   1.000
_cell.length_b   1.000
_cell.length_c   1.000
_cell.angle_alpha   90.00
_cell.angle_beta   90.00
_cell.angle_gamma   90.00
#
_symmetry.space_group_name_H-M   'P 1'
#
loop_
_entity.id
_entity.type
_entity.pdbx_description
1 polymer ?
#
loop_
_entity_poly.entity_id
_entity_poly.type
_entity_poly.pdbx_seq_one_letter_code
_entity_poly.pdbx_strand_id
1 'polypeptide(L)'
;MRKGIALTLLLLLVSVFAVADIATSVDLAQEIANTANEQIESLIEVAVEKAEKFTVHYTERGMSQNAYETLIDNLGNELASKALSISQDAIARIEELGYKAICYYVPVKLGYKVFLIDPILIIDD
;
A
#
# COMPACT_ATOMS: atom_id res chain seq x y z
N MET A 1 -11.32 30.93 54.58
CA MET A 1 -10.71 29.83 53.80
C MET A 1 -11.74 29.27 52.80
N ARG A 2 -11.96 29.91 51.65
CA ARG A 2 -12.91 29.46 50.61
C ARG A 2 -12.48 29.90 49.19
N LYS A 3 -11.18 29.93 48.90
CA LYS A 3 -10.65 30.28 47.56
C LYS A 3 -9.86 29.15 46.89
N GLY A 4 -9.54 28.07 47.62
CA GLY A 4 -8.75 26.94 47.08
C GLY A 4 -9.56 25.87 46.34
N ILE A 5 -10.87 25.76 46.57
CA ILE A 5 -11.72 24.70 46.00
C ILE A 5 -12.15 25.02 44.57
N ALA A 6 -12.33 26.31 44.25
CA ALA A 6 -12.69 26.74 42.90
C ALA A 6 -11.55 26.57 41.89
N LEU A 7 -10.29 26.56 42.34
CA LEU A 7 -9.13 26.42 41.47
C LEU A 7 -8.86 24.96 41.07
N THR A 8 -9.14 24.00 41.97
CA THR A 8 -8.98 22.56 41.68
C THR A 8 -10.08 21.99 40.80
N LEU A 9 -11.28 22.56 40.80
CA LEU A 9 -12.39 22.17 39.92
C LEU A 9 -12.21 22.65 38.46
N LEU A 10 -11.48 23.75 38.23
CA LEU A 10 -11.25 24.28 36.89
C LEU A 10 -10.16 23.51 36.12
N LEU A 11 -9.22 22.87 36.83
CA LEU A 11 -8.15 22.06 36.24
C LEU A 11 -8.59 20.64 35.85
N LEU A 12 -9.71 20.15 36.38
CA LEU A 12 -10.24 18.80 36.14
C LEU A 12 -11.09 18.69 34.86
N LEU A 13 -11.43 19.81 34.21
CA LEU A 13 -12.33 19.85 33.06
C LEU A 13 -11.64 19.77 31.69
N VAL A 14 -10.30 19.70 31.65
CA VAL A 14 -9.51 19.73 30.40
C VAL A 14 -9.05 18.33 29.94
N SER A 15 -9.22 17.27 30.75
CA SER A 15 -8.62 15.96 30.47
C SER A 15 -9.54 14.91 29.83
N VAL A 16 -10.72 15.27 29.32
CA VAL A 16 -11.73 14.27 28.89
C VAL A 16 -11.87 14.11 27.36
N PHE A 17 -11.25 14.96 26.54
CA PHE A 17 -11.52 14.95 25.08
C PHE A 17 -10.52 14.19 24.19
N ALA A 18 -9.47 13.57 24.73
CA ALA A 18 -8.40 13.00 23.90
C ALA A 18 -8.59 11.54 23.44
N VAL A 19 -9.67 10.85 23.82
CA VAL A 19 -9.82 9.40 23.57
C VAL A 19 -10.63 9.08 22.31
N ALA A 20 -11.41 10.04 21.78
CA ALA A 20 -12.25 9.81 20.61
C ALA A 20 -11.51 9.94 19.26
N ASP A 21 -10.44 10.75 19.20
CA ASP A 21 -9.67 10.99 17.96
C ASP A 21 -8.74 9.83 17.57
N ILE A 22 -8.39 8.95 18.51
CA ILE A 22 -7.43 7.87 18.26
C ILE A 22 -8.10 6.74 17.47
N ALA A 23 -9.32 6.34 17.85
CA ALA A 23 -10.04 5.25 17.17
C ALA A 23 -10.33 5.59 15.70
N THR A 24 -10.67 6.85 15.39
CA THR A 24 -10.90 7.31 14.00
C THR A 24 -9.62 7.33 13.17
N SER A 25 -8.46 7.54 13.80
CA SER A 25 -7.17 7.60 13.11
C SER A 25 -6.64 6.22 12.70
N VAL A 26 -6.86 5.17 13.50
CA VAL A 26 -6.50 3.79 13.14
C VAL A 26 -7.33 3.31 11.95
N ASP A 27 -8.65 3.50 12.02
CA ASP A 27 -9.57 3.09 10.96
C ASP A 27 -9.22 3.76 9.62
N LEU A 28 -8.86 5.04 9.66
CA LEU A 28 -8.44 5.79 8.48
C LEU A 28 -7.09 5.29 7.93
N ALA A 29 -6.11 5.01 8.78
CA ALA A 29 -4.83 4.44 8.35
C ALA A 29 -5.04 3.08 7.66
N GLN A 30 -5.91 2.25 8.22
CA GLN A 30 -6.28 0.95 7.66
C GLN A 30 -7.01 1.10 6.31
N GLU A 31 -7.94 2.05 6.19
CA GLU A 31 -8.63 2.33 4.93
C GLU A 31 -7.65 2.75 3.83
N ILE A 32 -6.66 3.60 4.15
CA ILE A 32 -5.61 4.01 3.21
C ILE A 32 -4.80 2.79 2.74
N ALA A 33 -4.35 1.94 3.67
CA ALA A 33 -3.59 0.74 3.34
C ALA A 33 -4.40 -0.24 2.46
N ASN A 34 -5.67 -0.49 2.80
CA ASN A 34 -6.56 -1.36 2.04
C ASN A 34 -6.78 -0.83 0.62
N THR A 35 -7.11 0.46 0.50
CA THR A 35 -7.34 1.11 -0.80
C THR A 35 -6.09 1.06 -1.69
N ALA A 36 -4.91 1.21 -1.13
CA ALA A 36 -3.65 1.09 -1.86
C ALA A 36 -3.39 -0.35 -2.30
N ASN A 37 -3.62 -1.32 -1.42
CA ASN A 37 -3.45 -2.73 -1.71
C ASN A 37 -4.41 -3.23 -2.80
N GLU A 38 -5.68 -2.82 -2.78
CA GLU A 38 -6.65 -3.14 -3.83
C GLU A 38 -6.23 -2.61 -5.20
N GLN A 39 -5.67 -1.40 -5.25
CA GLN A 39 -5.13 -0.83 -6.49
C GLN A 39 -3.92 -1.64 -6.99
N ILE A 40 -3.02 -2.02 -6.09
CA ILE A 40 -1.85 -2.84 -6.43
C ILE A 40 -2.29 -4.23 -6.92
N GLU A 41 -3.29 -4.85 -6.28
CA GLU A 41 -3.85 -6.13 -6.69
C GLU A 41 -4.44 -6.04 -8.10
N SER A 42 -5.24 -5.01 -8.38
CA SER A 42 -5.78 -4.79 -9.73
C SER A 42 -4.68 -4.60 -10.80
N LEU A 43 -3.60 -3.90 -10.46
CA LEU A 43 -2.43 -3.78 -11.36
C LEU A 43 -1.76 -5.13 -11.62
N ILE A 44 -1.63 -5.97 -10.59
CA ILE A 44 -1.08 -7.32 -10.71
C ILE A 44 -1.95 -8.17 -11.64
N GLU A 45 -3.27 -8.20 -11.44
CA GLU A 45 -4.21 -8.96 -12.28
C GLU A 45 -4.09 -8.58 -13.76
N VAL A 46 -4.09 -7.27 -14.06
CA VAL A 46 -3.94 -6.77 -15.43
C VAL A 46 -2.58 -7.13 -16.03
N ALA A 47 -1.51 -7.10 -15.22
CA ALA A 47 -0.18 -7.48 -15.68
C ALA A 47 -0.08 -8.99 -15.96
N VAL A 48 -0.68 -9.83 -15.11
CA VAL A 48 -0.73 -11.28 -15.31
C VAL A 48 -1.46 -11.60 -16.62
N GLU A 49 -2.64 -11.03 -16.85
CA GLU A 49 -3.41 -11.27 -18.08
C GLU A 49 -2.63 -10.84 -19.34
N LYS A 50 -1.93 -9.71 -19.28
CA LYS A 50 -1.06 -9.26 -20.39
C LYS A 50 0.13 -10.19 -20.61
N ALA A 51 0.78 -10.64 -19.55
CA ALA A 51 1.90 -11.56 -19.63
C ALA A 51 1.50 -12.91 -20.23
N GLU A 52 0.30 -13.41 -19.90
CA GLU A 52 -0.26 -14.62 -20.51
C GLU A 52 -0.45 -14.45 -22.02
N LYS A 53 -1.02 -13.31 -22.46
CA LYS A 53 -1.16 -12.99 -23.89
C LYS A 53 0.21 -12.97 -24.58
N PHE A 54 1.21 -12.31 -24.01
CA PHE A 54 2.56 -12.32 -24.57
C PHE A 54 3.16 -13.72 -24.66
N THR A 55 2.93 -14.54 -23.63
CA THR A 55 3.39 -15.94 -23.59
C THR A 55 2.77 -16.75 -24.73
N VAL A 56 1.45 -16.65 -24.94
CA VAL A 56 0.75 -17.30 -26.06
C VAL A 56 1.30 -16.84 -27.41
N HIS A 57 1.53 -15.53 -27.58
CA HIS A 57 2.13 -15.01 -28.80
C HIS A 57 3.54 -15.55 -29.06
N TYR A 58 4.34 -15.77 -28.01
CA TYR A 58 5.65 -16.40 -28.08
C TYR A 58 5.58 -17.88 -28.44
N THR A 59 4.79 -18.67 -27.70
CA THR A 59 4.75 -20.12 -27.84
C THR A 59 4.01 -20.60 -29.08
N GLU A 60 2.97 -19.88 -29.51
CA GLU A 60 2.06 -20.36 -30.56
C GLU A 60 2.10 -19.52 -31.85
N ARG A 61 2.52 -18.25 -31.77
CA ARG A 61 2.43 -17.31 -32.90
C ARG A 61 3.78 -16.85 -33.44
N GLY A 62 4.87 -17.43 -32.93
CA GLY A 62 6.23 -17.21 -33.46
C GLY A 62 6.82 -15.84 -33.14
N MET A 63 6.40 -15.17 -32.05
CA MET A 63 7.13 -14.00 -31.54
C MET A 63 8.57 -14.41 -31.19
N SER A 64 9.54 -13.56 -31.49
CA SER A 64 10.94 -13.85 -31.17
C SER A 64 11.17 -13.80 -29.65
N GLN A 65 12.12 -14.59 -29.16
CA GLN A 65 12.48 -14.63 -27.73
C GLN A 65 12.84 -13.24 -27.20
N ASN A 66 13.67 -12.48 -27.93
CA ASN A 66 14.06 -11.12 -27.53
C ASN A 66 12.85 -10.18 -27.40
N ALA A 67 11.89 -10.26 -28.33
CA ALA A 67 10.67 -9.45 -28.25
C ALA A 67 9.81 -9.85 -27.03
N TYR A 68 9.67 -11.14 -26.77
CA TYR A 68 8.94 -11.65 -25.61
C TYR A 68 9.58 -11.21 -24.30
N GLU A 69 10.89 -11.40 -24.15
CA GLU A 69 11.64 -11.00 -22.95
C GLU A 69 11.52 -9.50 -22.69
N THR A 70 11.69 -8.68 -23.74
CA THR A 70 11.53 -7.21 -23.67
C THR A 70 10.14 -6.81 -23.20
N LEU A 71 9.08 -7.44 -23.73
CA LEU A 71 7.70 -7.13 -23.35
C LEU A 71 7.41 -7.50 -21.89
N ILE A 72 7.88 -8.66 -21.43
CA ILE A 72 7.73 -9.10 -20.05
C ILE A 72 8.51 -8.21 -19.09
N ASP A 73 9.75 -7.84 -19.42
CA ASP A 73 10.57 -6.95 -18.60
C ASP A 73 9.96 -5.56 -18.48
N ASN A 74 9.50 -4.98 -19.59
CA ASN A 74 8.84 -3.68 -19.56
C ASN A 74 7.56 -3.72 -18.72
N LEU A 75 6.76 -4.78 -18.87
CA LEU A 75 5.51 -4.95 -18.13
C LEU A 75 5.76 -5.07 -16.62
N GLY A 76 6.74 -5.90 -16.22
CA GLY A 76 7.06 -6.08 -14.81
C GLY A 76 7.71 -4.86 -14.18
N ASN A 77 8.57 -4.13 -14.92
CA ASN A 77 9.15 -2.87 -14.45
C ASN A 77 8.08 -1.77 -14.30
N GLU A 78 7.11 -1.70 -15.23
CA GLU A 78 5.99 -0.76 -15.12
C GLU A 78 5.11 -1.08 -13.91
N LEU A 79 4.79 -2.36 -13.69
CA LEU A 79 4.03 -2.82 -12.53
C LEU A 79 4.74 -2.45 -11.22
N ALA A 80 6.03 -2.81 -11.10
CA ALA A 80 6.81 -2.51 -9.91
C ALA A 80 6.91 -1.00 -9.65
N SER A 81 7.17 -0.19 -10.69
CA SER A 81 7.26 1.26 -10.55
C SER A 81 5.93 1.90 -10.10
N LYS A 82 4.79 1.41 -10.60
CA LYS A 82 3.48 1.93 -10.19
C LYS A 82 3.11 1.51 -8.77
N ALA A 83 3.36 0.25 -8.41
CA ALA A 83 3.11 -0.25 -7.07
C ALA A 83 4.00 0.47 -6.04
N LEU A 84 5.25 0.76 -6.38
CA LEU A 84 6.14 1.57 -5.53
C LEU A 84 5.58 2.98 -5.29
N SER A 85 5.10 3.66 -6.34
CA SER A 85 4.50 4.99 -6.19
C SER A 85 3.27 4.96 -5.29
N ILE A 86 2.36 3.99 -5.51
CA ILE A 86 1.14 3.84 -4.70
C ILE A 86 1.49 3.56 -3.24
N SER A 87 2.46 2.68 -3.00
CA SER A 87 2.86 2.31 -1.64
C SER A 87 3.57 3.44 -0.91
N GLN A 88 4.45 4.18 -1.58
CA GLN A 88 5.12 5.35 -0.99
C GLN A 88 4.11 6.45 -0.60
N ASP A 89 3.16 6.75 -1.49
CA ASP A 89 2.15 7.77 -1.22
C ASP A 89 1.23 7.37 -0.04
N ALA A 90 0.83 6.10 0.01
CA ALA A 90 0.00 5.59 1.10
C ALA A 90 0.76 5.50 2.42
N ILE A 91 2.02 5.05 2.42
CA ILE A 91 2.88 5.05 3.63
C ILE A 91 3.04 6.46 4.17
N ALA A 92 3.36 7.45 3.31
CA ALA A 92 3.50 8.84 3.74
C ALA A 92 2.23 9.37 4.42
N ARG A 93 1.05 9.07 3.87
CA ARG A 93 -0.24 9.46 4.47
C ARG A 93 -0.53 8.74 5.79
N ILE A 94 -0.13 7.48 5.93
CA ILE A 94 -0.26 6.72 7.17
C ILE A 94 0.68 7.29 8.25
N GLU A 95 1.90 7.67 7.88
CA GLU A 95 2.88 8.32 8.75
C GLU A 95 2.40 9.70 9.25
N GLU A 96 1.72 10.48 8.39
CA GLU A 96 1.08 11.74 8.78
C GLU A 96 -0.01 11.55 9.87
N LEU A 97 -0.65 10.38 9.90
CA LEU A 97 -1.62 10.01 10.94
C LEU A 97 -0.94 9.50 12.23
N GLY A 98 0.38 9.42 12.25
CA GLY A 98 1.17 8.95 13.40
C GLY A 98 1.38 7.44 13.43
N TYR A 99 1.07 6.73 12.35
CA TYR A 99 1.22 5.28 12.24
C TYR A 99 2.42 4.86 11.37
N LYS A 100 2.96 3.67 11.61
CA LYS A 100 4.03 3.06 10.81
C LYS A 100 3.49 2.01 9.86
N ALA A 101 3.95 2.06 8.62
CA ALA A 101 3.66 1.04 7.61
C ALA A 101 4.92 0.70 6.80
N ILE A 102 4.95 -0.52 6.26
CA ILE A 102 6.06 -1.03 5.44
C ILE A 102 5.52 -1.77 4.22
N CYS A 103 6.37 -1.94 3.20
CA CYS A 103 6.10 -2.87 2.12
C CYS A 103 6.53 -4.29 2.51
N TYR A 104 5.68 -5.31 2.28
CA TYR A 104 6.00 -6.70 2.64
C TYR A 104 6.42 -7.59 1.46
N TYR A 105 6.48 -7.03 0.24
CA TYR A 105 6.97 -7.65 -1.00
C TYR A 105 6.30 -8.98 -1.40
N VAL A 106 5.45 -8.93 -2.43
CA VAL A 106 4.79 -10.12 -3.01
C VAL A 106 5.48 -10.55 -4.31
N PRO A 107 5.89 -11.83 -4.45
CA PRO A 107 6.44 -12.34 -5.71
C PRO A 107 5.35 -12.58 -6.74
N VAL A 108 5.42 -11.87 -7.87
CA VAL A 108 4.50 -12.00 -9.01
C VAL A 108 5.25 -12.55 -10.20
N LYS A 109 4.81 -13.72 -10.70
CA LYS A 109 5.38 -14.33 -11.91
C LYS A 109 4.70 -13.77 -13.16
N LEU A 110 5.48 -13.12 -14.01
CA LEU A 110 5.06 -12.64 -15.33
C LEU A 110 5.88 -13.38 -16.38
N GLY A 111 5.24 -14.30 -17.09
CA GLY A 111 5.91 -15.11 -18.11
C GLY A 111 7.10 -15.89 -17.54
N TYR A 112 8.31 -15.57 -18.01
CA TYR A 112 9.55 -16.26 -17.63
C TYR A 112 10.20 -15.74 -16.33
N LYS A 113 9.75 -14.60 -15.79
CA LYS A 113 10.43 -13.87 -14.72
C LYS A 113 9.52 -13.59 -13.54
N VAL A 114 10.11 -13.45 -12.35
CA VAL A 114 9.42 -13.05 -11.13
C VAL A 114 9.81 -11.62 -10.77
N PHE A 115 8.82 -10.81 -10.41
CA PHE A 115 8.97 -9.43 -9.96
C PHE A 115 8.46 -9.34 -8.51
N LEU A 116 9.15 -8.58 -7.67
CA LEU A 116 8.69 -8.28 -6.32
C LEU A 116 7.86 -6.99 -6.37
N ILE A 117 6.62 -7.08 -5.90
CA ILE A 117 5.65 -5.97 -5.91
C ILE A 117 5.41 -5.51 -4.47
N ASP A 118 5.08 -4.24 -4.28
CA ASP A 118 5.16 -3.54 -2.99
C ASP A 118 3.81 -3.31 -2.26
N PRO A 119 3.01 -4.32 -1.90
CA PRO A 119 1.86 -4.10 -1.01
C PRO A 119 2.27 -3.66 0.39
N ILE A 120 1.33 -2.99 1.07
CA ILE A 120 1.52 -2.29 2.33
C ILE A 120 0.98 -3.11 3.50
N LEU A 121 1.70 -3.09 4.61
CA LEU A 121 1.30 -3.60 5.92
C LEU A 121 1.54 -2.53 6.99
N ILE A 122 0.53 -2.24 7.79
CA ILE A 122 0.67 -1.41 9.00
C ILE A 122 1.34 -2.26 10.09
N ILE A 123 2.32 -1.69 10.79
CA ILE A 123 3.15 -2.40 11.79
C ILE A 123 3.13 -1.76 13.19
N ASP A 124 2.21 -0.82 13.43
CA ASP A 124 2.00 -0.30 14.78
C ASP A 124 1.08 -1.22 15.61
N ASP A 125 1.52 -1.48 16.84
CA ASP A 125 0.86 -2.28 17.88
C ASP A 125 -0.18 -1.48 18.68
#